data_AF-A0A7V6W5I7-F1
#
_entry.id   AF-A0A7V6W5I7-F1
#
_cell.length_a   1.000
_cell.length_b   1.000
_cell.length_c   1.000
_cell.angle_alpha   90.00
_cell.angle_beta   90.00
_cell.angle_gamma   90.00
#
_symmetry.space_group_name_H-M   'P 1'
#
loop_
_entity.id
_entity.type
_entity.pdbx_description
1 polymer ?
#
loop_
_entity_poly.entity_id
_entity_poly.type
_entity_poly.pdbx_seq_one_letter_code
_entity_poly.pdbx_strand_id
1 'polypeptide(L)'
;SALMNAALMGFIVSLLKTNSAYANFSLVMGTIIGFLNGLYVPIGALPSAVQTLIKALPFGHIAALLRQALATDAANACFAGLPEQAVVNYKEVYGILIYWGDEKITPAMSIAFIVAVLVVSLILFGLNYRRKHSET
;
A
#
# COMPACT_ATOMS: atom_id res chain seq x y z
N SER A 1 -5.52 1.08 -8.60
CA SER A 1 -4.72 0.04 -7.92
C SER A 1 -4.16 -0.97 -8.91
N ALA A 2 -4.96 -1.56 -9.80
CA ALA A 2 -4.55 -2.64 -10.71
C ALA A 2 -3.33 -2.29 -11.59
N LEU A 3 -3.33 -1.14 -12.26
CA LEU A 3 -2.22 -0.74 -13.14
C LEU A 3 -0.89 -0.59 -12.39
N MET A 4 -0.89 0.08 -11.23
CA MET A 4 0.30 0.21 -10.40
C MET A 4 0.82 -1.15 -9.94
N ASN A 5 -0.07 -2.03 -9.48
CA ASN A 5 0.33 -3.37 -9.03
C ASN A 5 0.89 -4.21 -10.19
N ALA A 6 0.25 -4.16 -11.37
CA ALA A 6 0.72 -4.87 -12.55
C ALA A 6 2.10 -4.37 -13.00
N ALA A 7 2.34 -3.05 -13.00
CA ALA A 7 3.64 -2.47 -13.33
C ALA A 7 4.72 -2.86 -12.32
N LEU A 8 4.42 -2.76 -11.02
CA LEU A 8 5.35 -3.11 -9.95
C LEU A 8 5.71 -4.60 -9.97
N MET A 9 4.71 -5.48 -10.04
CA MET A 9 4.94 -6.93 -10.12
C MET A 9 5.62 -7.32 -11.42
N GLY A 10 5.24 -6.69 -12.54
CA GLY A 10 5.91 -6.87 -13.83
C GLY A 10 7.39 -6.52 -13.75
N PHE A 11 7.74 -5.39 -13.14
CA PHE A 11 9.12 -5.02 -12.86
C PHE A 11 9.84 -6.09 -12.02
N ILE A 12 9.29 -6.47 -10.88
CA ILE A 12 9.94 -7.44 -9.98
C ILE A 12 10.16 -8.78 -10.68
N VAL A 13 9.14 -9.32 -11.35
CA VAL A 13 9.21 -10.58 -12.09
C VAL A 13 10.22 -10.49 -13.23
N SER A 14 10.35 -9.33 -13.88
CA SER A 14 11.35 -9.13 -14.94
C SER A 14 12.80 -9.29 -14.44
N LEU A 15 13.07 -9.09 -13.15
CA LEU A 15 14.40 -9.30 -12.55
C LEU A 15 14.72 -10.79 -12.38
N LEU A 16 13.70 -11.64 -12.30
CA LEU A 16 13.84 -13.08 -12.10
C LEU A 16 14.30 -13.73 -13.42
N LYS A 17 15.15 -14.76 -13.31
CA LYS A 17 15.75 -15.46 -14.46
C LYS A 17 15.33 -16.93 -14.56
N THR A 18 14.75 -17.50 -13.51
CA THR A 18 14.39 -18.93 -13.45
C THR A 18 12.99 -19.12 -12.88
N ASN A 19 12.35 -20.23 -13.26
CA ASN A 19 11.05 -20.62 -12.71
C ASN A 19 11.11 -20.87 -11.19
N SER A 20 12.23 -21.38 -10.68
CA SER A 20 12.43 -21.57 -9.24
C SER A 20 12.48 -20.23 -8.48
N ALA A 21 13.15 -19.21 -9.01
CA ALA A 21 13.16 -17.88 -8.41
C ALA A 21 11.75 -17.25 -8.40
N TYR A 22 10.99 -17.42 -9.49
CA TYR A 22 9.60 -16.99 -9.56
C TYR A 22 8.69 -17.71 -8.56
N ALA A 23 8.83 -19.03 -8.42
CA ALA A 23 8.05 -19.82 -7.48
C ALA A 23 8.32 -19.39 -6.02
N ASN A 24 9.59 -19.22 -5.64
CA ASN A 24 9.97 -18.78 -4.30
C ASN A 24 9.47 -17.36 -4.01
N PHE A 25 9.60 -16.44 -4.97
CA PHE A 25 9.06 -15.09 -4.83
C PHE A 25 7.55 -15.09 -4.65
N SER A 26 6.83 -15.88 -5.45
CA SER A 26 5.37 -16.01 -5.36
C SER A 26 4.93 -16.60 -4.03
N LEU A 27 5.69 -17.55 -3.46
CA LEU A 27 5.43 -18.09 -2.13
C LEU A 27 5.56 -17.01 -1.05
N VAL A 28 6.67 -16.26 -1.06
CA VAL A 28 6.91 -15.16 -0.11
C VAL A 28 5.80 -14.10 -0.23
N MET A 29 5.47 -13.69 -1.45
CA MET A 29 4.38 -12.74 -1.69
C MET A 29 3.04 -13.29 -1.23
N GLY A 30 2.76 -14.58 -1.44
CA GLY A 30 1.55 -15.25 -0.96
C GLY A 30 1.45 -15.25 0.56
N THR A 31 2.56 -15.47 1.28
CA THR A 31 2.60 -15.38 2.75
C THR A 31 2.44 -13.94 3.22
N ILE A 32 3.11 -12.97 2.59
CA ILE A 32 2.98 -11.55 2.91
C ILE A 32 1.54 -11.10 2.71
N ILE A 33 0.94 -11.41 1.56
CA ILE A 33 -0.45 -11.08 1.26
C ILE A 33 -1.37 -11.80 2.22
N GLY A 34 -1.18 -13.10 2.50
CA GLY A 34 -2.03 -13.89 3.39
C GLY A 34 -1.97 -13.45 4.86
N PHE A 35 -0.77 -13.10 5.36
CA PHE A 35 -0.55 -12.64 6.73
C PHE A 35 -0.96 -11.18 6.93
N LEU A 36 -0.63 -10.30 5.96
CA LEU A 36 -1.07 -8.89 5.99
C LEU A 36 -2.52 -8.70 5.54
N ASN A 37 -3.15 -9.69 4.89
CA ASN A 37 -4.63 -9.74 4.74
C ASN A 37 -5.36 -9.98 6.07
N GLY A 38 -4.66 -9.94 7.21
CA GLY A 38 -5.22 -9.54 8.50
C GLY A 38 -5.84 -8.14 8.50
N LEU A 39 -6.60 -7.81 7.45
CA LEU A 39 -7.46 -6.63 7.24
C LEU A 39 -8.47 -6.39 8.37
N TYR A 40 -8.60 -7.35 9.30
CA TYR A 40 -9.43 -7.25 10.50
C TYR A 40 -8.72 -6.59 11.68
N VAL A 41 -7.38 -6.52 11.68
CA VAL A 41 -6.62 -5.90 12.76
C VAL A 41 -6.39 -4.43 12.42
N PRO A 42 -6.79 -3.48 13.29
CA PRO A 42 -6.53 -2.07 13.08
C PRO A 42 -5.02 -1.83 12.94
N ILE A 43 -4.62 -0.96 12.01
CA ILE A 43 -3.21 -0.64 11.78
C ILE A 43 -2.54 -0.17 13.08
N GLY A 44 -3.26 0.61 13.91
CA GLY A 44 -2.75 1.08 15.21
C GLY A 44 -2.46 -0.03 16.23
N ALA A 45 -2.99 -1.25 16.05
CA ALA A 45 -2.74 -2.39 16.93
C ALA A 45 -1.51 -3.22 16.51
N LEU A 46 -0.90 -2.92 15.36
CA LEU A 46 0.27 -3.62 14.85
C LEU A 46 1.57 -3.07 15.46
N PRO A 47 2.65 -3.87 15.54
CA PRO A 47 3.96 -3.35 15.91
C PRO A 47 4.41 -2.19 15.02
N SER A 48 5.11 -1.20 15.59
CA SER A 48 5.52 0.03 14.88
C SER A 48 6.26 -0.22 13.56
N ALA A 49 7.10 -1.26 13.51
CA ALA A 49 7.79 -1.67 12.29
C ALA A 49 6.83 -2.09 11.16
N VAL A 50 5.77 -2.84 11.51
CA VAL A 50 4.76 -3.28 10.56
C VAL A 50 3.90 -2.11 10.10
N GLN A 51 3.52 -1.21 11.01
CA GLN A 51 2.82 0.02 10.66
C GLN A 51 3.63 0.85 9.67
N THR A 52 4.92 1.03 9.93
CA THR A 52 5.83 1.79 9.07
C THR A 52 5.94 1.15 7.69
N LEU A 53 6.06 -0.18 7.62
CA LEU A 53 6.09 -0.91 6.36
C LEU A 53 4.80 -0.70 5.55
N ILE A 54 3.63 -0.79 6.19
CA ILE A 54 2.34 -0.56 5.53
C ILE A 54 2.24 0.87 5.00
N LYS A 55 2.66 1.86 5.79
CA LYS A 55 2.65 3.28 5.42
C LYS A 55 3.66 3.59 4.30
N ALA A 56 4.78 2.88 4.24
CA ALA A 56 5.81 3.08 3.22
C ALA A 56 5.47 2.44 1.87
N LEU A 57 4.54 1.48 1.85
CA LEU A 57 4.13 0.76 0.64
C LEU A 57 2.91 1.43 -0.01
N PRO A 58 2.83 1.45 -1.36
CA PRO A 58 1.70 2.06 -2.06
C PRO A 58 0.35 1.37 -1.75
N PHE A 59 0.41 0.11 -1.29
CA PHE A 59 -0.78 -0.66 -0.92
C PHE A 59 -1.50 -0.08 0.30
N GLY A 60 -0.76 0.43 1.30
CA GLY A 60 -1.35 1.06 2.48
C GLY A 60 -2.11 2.33 2.14
N HIS A 61 -1.55 3.15 1.22
CA HIS A 61 -2.22 4.35 0.70
C HIS A 61 -3.49 4.02 -0.09
N ILE A 62 -3.48 2.98 -0.93
CA ILE A 62 -4.69 2.51 -1.63
C ILE A 62 -5.77 2.09 -0.62
N ALA A 63 -5.39 1.32 0.40
CA ALA A 63 -6.33 0.85 1.41
C ALA A 63 -6.94 2.02 2.21
N ALA A 64 -6.13 3.00 2.62
CA ALA A 64 -6.61 4.18 3.33
C ALA A 64 -7.55 5.04 2.47
N LEU A 65 -7.22 5.29 1.20
CA LEU A 65 -8.11 6.01 0.27
C LEU A 65 -9.47 5.31 0.12
N LEU A 66 -9.46 3.98 -0.01
CA LEU A 66 -10.70 3.18 -0.09
C LEU A 66 -11.51 3.28 1.21
N ARG A 67 -10.87 3.15 2.37
CA ARG A 67 -11.55 3.32 3.67
C ARG A 67 -12.07 4.74 3.86
N GLN A 68 -11.34 5.76 3.42
CA GLN A 68 -11.82 7.15 3.47
C GLN A 68 -13.10 7.31 2.64
N ALA A 69 -13.11 6.77 1.42
CA ALA A 69 -14.28 6.85 0.55
C ALA A 69 -15.50 6.09 1.10
N LEU A 70 -15.29 4.95 1.78
CA LEU A 70 -16.39 4.08 2.22
C LEU A 70 -16.83 4.31 3.67
N ALA A 71 -15.95 4.76 4.56
CA ALA A 71 -16.19 4.73 6.00
C ALA A 71 -16.13 6.11 6.68
N THR A 72 -15.68 7.18 6.01
CA THR A 72 -15.55 8.50 6.65
C THR A 72 -16.87 9.04 7.16
N ASP A 73 -17.92 8.97 6.34
CA ASP A 73 -19.23 9.53 6.68
C ASP A 73 -19.92 8.72 7.77
N ALA A 74 -19.85 7.38 7.67
CA ALA A 74 -20.34 6.48 8.71
C ALA A 74 -19.61 6.73 10.05
N ALA A 75 -18.29 6.89 10.03
CA ALA A 75 -17.52 7.22 11.24
C ALA A 75 -17.93 8.59 11.82
N ASN A 76 -18.17 9.60 10.98
CA ASN A 76 -18.64 10.91 11.47
C ASN A 76 -20.03 10.80 12.12
N ALA A 77 -20.94 10.02 11.52
CA ALA A 77 -22.29 9.84 12.04
C ALA A 77 -22.30 9.06 13.37
N CYS A 78 -21.51 7.98 13.48
CA CYS A 78 -21.43 7.17 14.70
C CYS A 78 -20.85 7.94 15.90
N PHE A 79 -20.00 8.94 15.64
CA PHE A 79 -19.36 9.75 16.69
C PHE A 79 -19.99 11.14 16.81
N ALA A 80 -21.17 11.36 16.22
CA ALA A 80 -21.87 12.65 16.32
C ALA A 80 -22.18 13.00 17.79
N GLY A 81 -21.84 14.23 18.18
CA GLY A 81 -22.01 14.70 19.57
C GLY A 81 -20.90 14.30 20.54
N LEU A 82 -19.89 13.54 20.10
CA LEU A 82 -18.67 13.26 20.86
C LEU A 82 -17.56 14.26 20.52
N PRO A 83 -16.50 14.38 21.36
CA PRO A 83 -15.34 15.20 21.05
C PRO A 83 -14.70 14.80 19.71
N GLU A 84 -14.29 15.79 18.91
CA GLU A 84 -13.69 15.57 17.58
C GLU A 84 -12.48 14.63 17.62
N GLN A 85 -11.69 14.69 18.70
CA GLN A 85 -10.54 13.82 18.89
C GLN A 85 -10.91 12.32 18.89
N ALA A 86 -12.12 11.96 19.33
CA ALA A 86 -12.56 10.56 19.36
C ALA A 86 -12.68 9.98 17.95
N VAL A 87 -13.29 10.71 17.02
CA VAL A 87 -13.41 10.26 15.62
C VAL A 87 -12.07 10.32 14.89
N VAL A 88 -11.20 11.28 15.22
CA VAL A 88 -9.84 11.35 14.66
C VAL A 88 -9.01 10.14 15.08
N ASN A 89 -8.97 9.82 16.38
CA ASN A 89 -8.25 8.66 16.90
C ASN A 89 -8.79 7.35 16.31
N TYR A 90 -10.12 7.20 16.20
CA TYR A 90 -10.73 6.05 15.54
C TYR A 90 -10.25 5.92 14.10
N LYS A 91 -10.31 7.00 13.32
CA LYS A 91 -9.89 7.01 11.92
C LYS A 91 -8.40 6.71 11.76
N GLU A 92 -7.55 7.15 12.68
CA GLU A 92 -6.12 6.84 12.66
C GLU A 92 -5.85 5.37 12.98
N VAL A 93 -6.41 4.85 14.08
CA VAL A 93 -6.20 3.45 14.52
C VAL A 93 -6.62 2.45 13.44
N TYR A 94 -7.71 2.72 12.74
CA TYR A 94 -8.20 1.88 11.64
C TYR A 94 -7.52 2.18 10.28
N GLY A 95 -6.59 3.13 10.24
CA GLY A 95 -5.89 3.55 9.03
C GLY A 95 -6.84 4.05 7.94
N ILE A 96 -7.92 4.71 8.35
CA ILE A 96 -8.69 5.62 7.50
C ILE A 96 -7.83 6.86 7.26
N LEU A 97 -7.27 7.43 8.32
CA LEU A 97 -6.25 8.46 8.23
C LEU A 97 -4.86 7.85 8.43
N ILE A 98 -3.89 8.30 7.63
CA ILE A 98 -2.49 7.92 7.77
C ILE A 98 -1.72 9.15 8.22
N TYR A 99 -0.88 8.97 9.24
CA TYR A 99 0.11 9.95 9.69
C TYR A 99 1.53 9.42 9.49
N TRP A 100 2.44 10.31 9.10
CA TRP A 100 3.88 10.07 9.03
C TRP A 100 4.58 10.98 10.03
N GLY A 101 5.01 10.42 11.17
CA GLY A 101 5.28 11.23 12.35
C GLY A 101 3.98 11.94 12.76
N ASP A 102 4.04 13.25 12.95
CA ASP A 102 2.89 14.08 13.31
C ASP A 102 2.12 14.63 12.10
N GLU A 103 2.62 14.40 10.89
CA GLU A 103 2.05 14.97 9.66
C GLU A 103 1.00 14.06 9.04
N LYS A 104 -0.19 14.62 8.79
CA LYS A 104 -1.30 13.90 8.13
C LYS A 104 -1.02 13.75 6.64
N ILE A 105 -1.00 12.52 6.15
CA ILE A 105 -0.92 12.26 4.72
C ILE A 105 -2.27 12.56 4.07
N THR A 106 -2.29 13.53 3.16
CA THR A 106 -3.50 13.90 2.42
C THR A 106 -3.85 12.86 1.35
N PRO A 107 -5.12 12.82 0.88
CA PRO A 107 -5.51 11.99 -0.25
C PRO A 107 -4.68 12.28 -1.51
N ALA A 108 -4.39 13.57 -1.76
CA ALA A 108 -3.59 13.99 -2.90
C ALA A 108 -2.15 13.47 -2.83
N MET A 109 -1.51 13.54 -1.66
CA MET A 109 -0.17 12.96 -1.45
C MET A 109 -0.16 11.45 -1.69
N SER A 110 -1.20 10.75 -1.21
CA SER A 110 -1.35 9.30 -1.42
C SER A 110 -1.49 8.96 -2.91
N ILE A 111 -2.32 9.70 -3.65
CA ILE A 111 -2.50 9.52 -5.10
C ILE A 111 -1.19 9.81 -5.84
N ALA A 112 -0.52 10.92 -5.52
CA ALA A 112 0.76 11.29 -6.13
C ALA A 112 1.82 10.20 -5.90
N PHE A 113 1.90 9.65 -4.68
CA PHE A 113 2.80 8.55 -4.36
C PHE A 113 2.49 7.28 -5.17
N ILE A 114 1.21 6.89 -5.27
CA ILE A 114 0.79 5.72 -6.07
C ILE A 114 1.15 5.91 -7.55
N VAL A 115 0.94 7.11 -8.11
CA VAL A 115 1.29 7.45 -9.50
C VAL A 115 2.81 7.44 -9.69
N ALA A 116 3.57 7.98 -8.74
CA ALA A 116 5.03 7.93 -8.79
C ALA A 116 5.55 6.49 -8.81
N VAL A 117 5.03 5.61 -7.94
CA VAL A 117 5.39 4.19 -7.94
C VAL A 117 5.03 3.50 -9.26
N LEU A 118 3.86 3.79 -9.83
CA LEU A 118 3.46 3.30 -11.15
C LEU A 118 4.48 3.70 -12.23
N VAL A 119 4.79 4.99 -12.34
CA VAL A 119 5.68 5.53 -13.38
C VAL A 119 7.09 4.95 -13.22
N VAL A 120 7.64 4.95 -12.00
CA VAL A 120 8.96 4.38 -11.71
C VAL A 120 9.00 2.90 -12.06
N SER A 121 7.97 2.13 -11.68
CA SER A 121 7.91 0.70 -11.98
C SER A 121 7.86 0.42 -13.48
N LEU A 122 7.10 1.20 -14.25
CA LEU A 122 7.05 1.08 -15.71
C LEU A 122 8.40 1.40 -16.36
N ILE A 123 9.07 2.46 -15.92
CA ILE A 123 10.40 2.82 -16.41
C ILE A 123 11.39 1.69 -16.13
N LEU A 124 11.45 1.21 -14.89
CA LEU A 124 12.38 0.17 -14.49
C LEU A 124 12.09 -1.16 -15.21
N PHE A 125 10.81 -1.51 -15.39
CA PHE A 125 10.41 -2.67 -16.19
C PHE A 125 10.91 -2.54 -17.64
N GLY A 126 10.65 -1.42 -18.30
CA GLY A 126 11.10 -1.17 -19.67
C GLY A 126 12.63 -1.21 -19.83
N LEU A 127 13.37 -0.60 -18.89
CA LEU A 127 14.83 -0.62 -18.89
C LEU A 127 15.39 -2.04 -18.73
N ASN A 128 14.86 -2.81 -17.77
CA ASN A 128 15.34 -4.16 -17.53
C ASN A 128 14.95 -5.12 -18.66
N TYR A 129 13.78 -4.93 -19.29
CA TYR A 129 13.37 -5.68 -20.46
C TYR A 129 14.30 -5.43 -21.65
N ARG A 130 14.63 -4.16 -21.94
CA ARG A 130 15.56 -3.78 -23.02
C ARG A 130 16.95 -4.37 -22.82
N ARG A 131 17.47 -4.32 -21.60
CA ARG A 131 18.79 -4.87 -21.26
C ARG A 131 18.89 -6.37 -21.56
N LYS A 132 17.86 -7.15 -21.19
CA LYS A 132 17.84 -8.60 -21.48
C LYS A 132 17.79 -8.90 -22.97
N HIS A 133 17.07 -8.10 -23.75
CA HIS A 133 16.96 -8.30 -25.20
C HIS A 133 18.24 -7.90 -25.95
N SER A 134 19.08 -7.02 -25.43
CA SER A 134 20.38 -6.69 -26.04
C SER A 134 21.49 -7.71 -25.73
N GLU A 135 21.30 -8.59 -24.74
CA GLU A 135 22.26 -9.63 -24.32
C GLU A 135 22.06 -10.98 -25.07
N THR A 136 20.96 -11.12 -25.81
CA THR A 136 20.59 -12.29 -26.66
C THR A 136 20.77 -11.97 -28.13
#